data_AF-A0A1J4RY27-F1
#
_entry.id   AF-A0A1J4RY27-F1
#
_cell.length_a   1.000
_cell.length_b   1.000
_cell.length_c   1.000
_cell.angle_alpha   90.00
_cell.angle_beta   90.00
_cell.angle_gamma   90.00
#
_symmetry.space_group_name_H-M   'P 1'
#
loop_
_entity.id
_entity.type
_entity.pdbx_description
1 polymer ?
#
loop_
_entity_poly.entity_id
_entity_poly.type
_entity_poly.pdbx_seq_one_letter_code
_entity_poly.pdbx_strand_id
1 'polypeptide(L)'
;MSPRVTSYGKCFLCGEMLAKNAVSRHLAECIPAHEMGKGKPERLFHLQVEGAEAPEYWLHLEIPASVTLEKLDNFLRAIWLECCGHLSAFEIHGVRYEVALEGADFSFYDEPPKAMKSARLEKTLAVGGAFTHEYDFGTTTELKLKVVGERMGTRPKGKVRLLARNYAPDLRCKVCGAPAEDLYVYEYPCEPYCEEHGMDKYGEEGLLPLVNSPRTGECGYTGPFDESLRFEEKTPGNQE
;
A
#
# COMPACT_ATOMS: atom_id res chain seq x y z
N MET A 1 -8.85 -6.62 -23.82
CA MET A 1 -7.70 -6.65 -22.90
C MET A 1 -7.02 -5.30 -23.01
N SER A 2 -7.18 -4.43 -22.01
CA SER A 2 -6.45 -3.16 -21.96
C SER A 2 -4.95 -3.44 -21.92
N PRO A 3 -4.11 -2.67 -22.63
CA PRO A 3 -2.66 -2.87 -22.59
C PRO A 3 -2.17 -2.74 -21.14
N ARG A 4 -1.28 -3.65 -20.72
CA ARG A 4 -0.64 -3.57 -19.40
C ARG A 4 0.19 -2.30 -19.34
N VAL A 5 -0.32 -1.27 -18.67
CA VAL A 5 0.43 -0.05 -18.39
C VAL A 5 1.56 -0.41 -17.44
N THR A 6 2.80 -0.12 -17.85
CA THR A 6 3.96 -0.29 -16.96
C THR A 6 4.03 0.92 -16.04
N SER A 7 3.83 0.71 -14.74
CA SER A 7 4.01 1.77 -13.75
C SER A 7 5.48 1.89 -13.34
N TYR A 8 5.89 3.11 -13.02
CA TYR A 8 7.22 3.46 -12.57
C TYR A 8 7.17 3.95 -11.13
N GLY A 9 8.30 3.91 -10.44
CA GLY A 9 8.40 4.42 -9.09
C GLY A 9 9.82 4.78 -8.69
N LYS A 10 9.94 5.31 -7.48
CA LYS A 10 11.19 5.84 -6.94
C LYS A 10 11.78 4.87 -5.93
N CYS A 11 13.06 4.59 -6.05
CA CYS A 11 13.83 3.99 -4.97
C CYS A 11 14.18 5.06 -3.92
N PHE A 12 13.74 4.91 -2.68
CA PHE A 12 14.04 5.87 -1.61
C PHE A 12 15.46 5.73 -1.04
N LEU A 13 16.25 4.78 -1.54
CA LEU A 13 17.64 4.57 -1.12
C LEU A 13 18.61 5.41 -1.96
N CYS A 14 18.50 5.30 -3.28
CA CYS A 14 19.40 5.97 -4.23
C CYS A 14 18.71 7.07 -5.06
N GLY A 15 17.38 7.17 -5.02
CA GLY A 15 16.59 8.13 -5.80
C GLY A 15 16.29 7.70 -7.24
N GLU A 16 16.73 6.52 -7.68
CA GLU A 16 16.54 6.04 -9.06
C GLU A 16 15.07 5.76 -9.40
N MET A 17 14.67 6.12 -10.62
CA MET A 17 13.38 5.77 -11.20
C MET A 17 13.43 4.36 -11.80
N LEU A 18 12.49 3.51 -11.43
CA LEU A 18 12.46 2.10 -11.77
C LEU A 18 11.09 1.69 -12.30
N ALA A 19 11.07 0.90 -13.37
CA ALA A 19 9.86 0.18 -13.78
C ALA A 19 9.50 -0.87 -12.71
N LYS A 20 8.20 -1.07 -12.43
CA LYS A 20 7.70 -1.98 -11.38
C LYS A 20 8.37 -3.35 -11.38
N ASN A 21 8.53 -3.97 -12.55
CA ASN A 21 9.12 -5.30 -12.71
C ASN A 21 10.64 -5.38 -12.42
N ALA A 22 11.33 -4.23 -12.38
CA ALA A 22 12.76 -4.16 -12.11
C ALA A 22 13.09 -3.89 -10.64
N VAL A 23 12.12 -3.41 -9.84
CA VAL A 23 12.35 -2.90 -8.48
C VAL A 23 12.93 -3.96 -7.54
N SER A 24 12.37 -5.16 -7.49
CA SER A 24 12.88 -6.23 -6.61
C SER A 24 14.34 -6.59 -6.90
N ARG A 25 14.70 -6.67 -8.19
CA ARG A 25 16.08 -6.96 -8.61
C ARG A 25 17.03 -5.83 -8.23
N HIS A 26 16.64 -4.58 -8.50
CA HIS A 26 17.43 -3.42 -8.10
C HIS A 26 17.64 -3.37 -6.57
N LEU A 27 16.58 -3.59 -5.79
CA LEU A 27 16.63 -3.50 -4.33
C LEU A 27 17.51 -4.60 -3.70
N ALA A 28 17.64 -5.77 -4.33
CA ALA A 28 18.54 -6.82 -3.86
C ALA A 28 20.01 -6.35 -3.77
N GLU A 29 20.44 -5.45 -4.66
CA GLU A 29 21.78 -4.86 -4.69
C GLU A 29 21.83 -3.51 -3.95
N CYS A 30 20.79 -2.71 -4.09
CA CYS A 30 20.73 -1.35 -3.55
C CYS A 30 20.61 -1.31 -2.01
N ILE A 31 19.89 -2.27 -1.40
CA ILE A 31 19.71 -2.31 0.05
C ILE A 31 21.05 -2.51 0.77
N PRO A 32 21.89 -3.51 0.44
CA PRO A 32 23.21 -3.66 1.07
C PRO A 32 24.12 -2.43 0.88
N ALA A 33 24.08 -1.79 -0.29
CA ALA A 33 24.89 -0.59 -0.56
C ALA A 33 24.48 0.62 0.31
N HIS A 34 23.24 0.66 0.79
CA HIS A 34 22.69 1.73 1.63
C HIS A 34 22.32 1.25 3.05
N GLU A 35 23.01 0.22 3.54
CA GLU A 35 22.96 -0.20 4.95
C GLU A 35 23.62 0.88 5.83
N MET A 36 22.89 1.36 6.84
CA MET A 36 23.37 2.43 7.71
C MET A 36 24.10 1.91 8.96
N GLY A 37 24.31 0.59 9.10
CA GLY A 37 25.21 -0.02 10.08
C GLY A 37 24.84 0.16 11.56
N LYS A 38 23.63 0.58 11.89
CA LYS A 38 23.22 0.89 13.28
C LYS A 38 22.29 -0.19 13.84
N GLY A 39 22.75 -0.91 14.86
CA GLY A 39 21.94 -1.85 15.63
C GLY A 39 22.49 -3.28 15.64
N LYS A 40 21.78 -4.18 16.32
CA LYS A 40 22.07 -5.62 16.26
C LYS A 40 21.51 -6.18 14.95
N PRO A 41 22.24 -7.05 14.24
CA PRO A 41 21.69 -7.73 13.08
C PRO A 41 20.41 -8.50 13.45
N GLU A 42 19.34 -8.26 12.71
CA GLU A 42 18.11 -9.02 12.79
C GLU A 42 17.66 -9.48 11.40
N ARG A 43 16.78 -10.48 11.38
CA ARG A 43 16.22 -11.02 10.14
C ARG A 43 15.13 -10.08 9.64
N LEU A 44 15.25 -9.64 8.38
CA LEU A 44 14.38 -8.67 7.73
C LEU A 44 13.73 -9.32 6.51
N PHE A 45 12.42 -9.15 6.36
CA PHE A 45 11.69 -9.49 5.16
C PHE A 45 11.62 -8.31 4.21
N HIS A 46 11.79 -8.58 2.93
CA HIS A 46 11.45 -7.69 1.83
C HIS A 46 10.06 -8.07 1.31
N LEU A 47 9.09 -7.19 1.52
CA LEU A 47 7.73 -7.35 1.03
C LEU A 47 7.50 -6.48 -0.20
N GLN A 48 6.85 -7.04 -1.21
CA GLN A 48 6.17 -6.30 -2.26
C GLN A 48 4.69 -6.21 -1.88
N VAL A 49 4.07 -5.04 -2.05
CA VAL A 49 2.64 -4.79 -1.81
C VAL A 49 2.08 -4.07 -3.01
N GLU A 50 0.87 -4.45 -3.45
CA GLU A 50 0.15 -3.78 -4.54
C GLU A 50 -1.36 -3.81 -4.30
N GLY A 51 -2.09 -2.86 -4.89
CA GLY A 51 -3.55 -2.92 -4.95
C GLY A 51 -4.00 -4.14 -5.75
N ALA A 52 -4.96 -4.91 -5.23
CA ALA A 52 -5.42 -6.14 -5.87
C ALA A 52 -6.13 -5.85 -7.21
N GLU A 53 -6.96 -4.81 -7.22
CA GLU A 53 -7.72 -4.29 -8.37
C GLU A 53 -7.08 -3.05 -9.01
N ALA A 54 -6.09 -2.45 -8.35
CA ALA A 54 -5.36 -1.27 -8.81
C ALA A 54 -3.83 -1.50 -8.76
N PRO A 55 -3.29 -2.39 -9.63
CA PRO A 55 -1.90 -2.84 -9.56
C PRO A 55 -0.87 -1.77 -9.92
N GLU A 56 -1.27 -0.63 -10.45
CA GLU A 56 -0.43 0.55 -10.65
C GLU A 56 0.06 1.15 -9.33
N TYR A 57 -0.72 0.99 -8.25
CA TYR A 57 -0.31 1.33 -6.89
C TYR A 57 0.49 0.17 -6.29
N TRP A 58 1.76 0.41 -6.02
CA TRP A 58 2.66 -0.59 -5.45
C TRP A 58 3.73 0.07 -4.56
N LEU A 59 4.20 -0.69 -3.58
CA LEU A 59 5.31 -0.30 -2.74
C LEU A 59 6.16 -1.52 -2.36
N HIS A 60 7.39 -1.25 -1.95
CA HIS A 60 8.30 -2.25 -1.40
C HIS A 60 8.69 -1.85 0.02
N LEU A 61 8.59 -2.82 0.94
CA LEU A 61 8.88 -2.63 2.36
C LEU A 61 10.01 -3.53 2.81
N GLU A 62 10.75 -3.04 3.80
CA GLU A 62 11.60 -3.87 4.64
C GLU A 62 11.06 -3.85 6.07
N ILE A 63 10.81 -5.03 6.63
CA ILE A 63 10.20 -5.19 7.95
C ILE A 63 10.90 -6.30 8.75
N PRO A 64 11.13 -6.14 10.07
CA PRO A 64 11.74 -7.22 10.84
C PRO A 64 10.83 -8.44 10.94
N ALA A 65 11.37 -9.63 10.69
CA ALA A 65 10.61 -10.87 10.74
C ALA A 65 10.05 -11.19 12.14
N SER A 66 10.65 -10.59 13.19
CA SER A 66 10.25 -10.77 14.59
C SER A 66 8.97 -10.03 14.99
N VAL A 67 8.50 -9.06 14.19
CA VAL A 67 7.27 -8.30 14.49
C VAL A 67 6.01 -9.09 14.16
N THR A 68 4.85 -8.54 14.50
CA THR A 68 3.54 -9.16 14.33
C THR A 68 2.85 -8.71 13.04
N LEU A 69 1.83 -9.45 12.60
CA LEU A 69 0.94 -9.02 11.52
C LEU A 69 0.27 -7.69 11.84
N GLU A 70 -0.07 -7.43 13.10
CA GLU A 70 -0.63 -6.14 13.55
C GLU A 70 0.34 -4.97 13.26
N LYS A 71 1.66 -5.19 13.35
CA LYS A 71 2.63 -4.14 13.02
C LYS A 71 2.65 -3.83 11.52
N LEU A 72 2.48 -4.84 10.68
CA LEU A 72 2.36 -4.68 9.23
C LEU A 72 1.04 -3.99 8.87
N ASP A 73 -0.08 -4.43 9.43
CA ASP A 73 -1.40 -3.83 9.26
C ASP A 73 -1.39 -2.34 9.58
N ASN A 74 -0.91 -1.96 10.76
CA ASN A 74 -0.81 -0.57 11.18
C ASN A 74 0.01 0.29 10.21
N PHE A 75 1.07 -0.27 9.62
CA PHE A 75 1.87 0.46 8.63
C PHE A 75 1.12 0.64 7.31
N LEU A 76 0.47 -0.42 6.80
CA LEU A 76 -0.34 -0.37 5.58
C LEU A 76 -1.48 0.63 5.71
N ARG A 77 -2.14 0.64 6.87
CA ARG A 77 -3.17 1.61 7.23
C ARG A 77 -2.64 3.03 7.24
N ALA A 78 -1.52 3.26 7.94
CA ALA A 78 -0.93 4.59 8.04
C ALA A 78 -0.50 5.17 6.68
N ILE A 79 0.01 4.34 5.76
CA ILE A 79 0.51 4.81 4.46
C ILE A 79 -0.59 4.90 3.37
N TRP A 80 -1.58 4.01 3.38
CA TRP A 80 -2.50 3.82 2.25
C TRP A 80 -3.99 3.65 2.58
N LEU A 81 -4.40 3.24 3.78
CA LEU A 81 -5.76 2.72 3.94
C LEU A 81 -6.59 3.42 5.02
N GLU A 82 -5.99 3.97 6.06
CA GLU A 82 -6.75 4.46 7.22
C GLU A 82 -7.65 5.65 6.85
N CYS A 83 -8.97 5.52 7.06
CA CYS A 83 -9.93 6.61 6.95
C CYS A 83 -10.69 6.87 8.26
N CYS A 84 -11.27 5.84 8.90
CA CYS A 84 -12.11 6.03 10.09
C CYS A 84 -12.19 4.81 11.04
N GLY A 85 -11.11 4.02 11.12
CA GLY A 85 -10.93 2.97 12.13
C GLY A 85 -11.57 1.63 11.77
N HIS A 86 -11.77 1.35 10.49
CA HIS A 86 -12.38 0.09 10.05
C HIS A 86 -11.54 -1.15 10.41
N LEU A 87 -12.19 -2.31 10.29
CA LEU A 87 -11.58 -3.61 10.48
C LEU A 87 -10.70 -3.99 9.29
N SER A 88 -9.74 -4.87 9.57
CA SER A 88 -8.84 -5.42 8.57
C SER A 88 -8.51 -6.88 8.85
N ALA A 89 -8.10 -7.58 7.80
CA ALA A 89 -7.73 -8.98 7.85
C ALA A 89 -6.54 -9.29 6.93
N PHE A 90 -5.75 -10.31 7.28
CA PHE A 90 -4.86 -10.99 6.34
C PHE A 90 -5.40 -12.39 6.07
N GLU A 91 -5.27 -12.86 4.83
CA GLU A 91 -5.45 -14.27 4.48
C GLU A 91 -4.09 -14.86 4.05
N ILE A 92 -3.58 -15.80 4.85
CA ILE A 92 -2.25 -16.40 4.64
C ILE A 92 -2.42 -17.92 4.66
N HIS A 93 -2.18 -18.56 3.52
CA HIS A 93 -2.30 -20.03 3.38
C HIS A 93 -3.66 -20.59 3.87
N GLY A 94 -4.76 -19.89 3.54
CA GLY A 94 -6.12 -20.25 3.95
C GLY A 94 -6.44 -19.98 5.42
N VAL A 95 -5.52 -19.36 6.17
CA VAL A 95 -5.74 -18.95 7.56
C VAL A 95 -6.03 -17.46 7.60
N ARG A 96 -7.18 -17.09 8.17
CA ARG A 96 -7.58 -15.69 8.37
C ARG A 96 -7.01 -15.15 9.68
N TYR A 97 -6.41 -13.96 9.60
CA TYR A 97 -5.90 -13.22 10.75
C TYR A 97 -6.58 -11.85 10.83
N GLU A 98 -7.23 -11.53 11.95
CA GLU A 98 -7.99 -10.29 12.12
C GLU A 98 -7.46 -9.44 13.28
N VAL A 99 -7.83 -8.16 13.28
CA VAL A 99 -7.72 -7.33 14.47
C VAL A 99 -8.53 -7.98 15.60
N ALA A 100 -7.89 -8.26 16.73
CA ALA A 100 -8.55 -8.93 17.83
C ALA A 100 -9.52 -7.96 18.52
N LEU A 101 -10.81 -8.11 18.26
CA LEU A 101 -11.87 -7.44 19.00
C LEU A 101 -12.26 -8.30 20.21
N GLU A 102 -12.07 -7.78 21.42
CA GLU A 102 -12.60 -8.43 22.62
C GLU A 102 -14.14 -8.52 22.51
N GLY A 103 -14.68 -9.72 22.66
CA GLY A 103 -16.13 -9.96 22.64
C GLY A 103 -16.78 -10.06 21.27
N ALA A 104 -15.99 -10.14 20.18
CA ALA A 104 -16.54 -10.41 18.85
C ALA A 104 -17.17 -11.81 18.77
N ASP A 105 -18.36 -11.87 18.17
CA ASP A 105 -19.07 -13.11 17.89
C ASP A 105 -18.56 -13.70 16.58
N PHE A 106 -17.83 -14.82 16.69
CA PHE A 106 -17.29 -15.56 15.55
C PHE A 106 -18.14 -16.77 15.16
N SER A 107 -19.38 -16.88 15.66
CA SER A 107 -20.27 -18.02 15.36
C SER A 107 -20.63 -18.19 13.89
N PHE A 108 -20.38 -17.16 13.07
CA PHE A 108 -20.56 -17.19 11.62
C PHE A 108 -19.36 -17.76 10.84
N TYR A 109 -18.24 -18.04 11.50
CA TYR A 109 -17.05 -18.60 10.87
C TYR A 109 -16.93 -20.11 11.14
N ASP A 110 -16.59 -20.89 10.12
CA ASP A 110 -16.26 -22.32 10.27
C ASP A 110 -15.06 -22.52 11.20
N GLU A 111 -14.04 -21.67 11.07
CA GLU A 111 -12.92 -21.55 12.01
C GLU A 111 -12.74 -20.09 12.43
N PRO A 112 -12.65 -19.78 13.73
CA PRO A 112 -12.48 -18.42 14.19
C PRO A 112 -11.13 -17.84 13.72
N PRO A 113 -11.08 -16.55 13.32
CA PRO A 113 -9.86 -15.92 12.87
C PRO A 113 -8.82 -15.86 13.99
N LYS A 114 -7.54 -15.92 13.61
CA LYS A 114 -6.42 -15.77 14.55
C LYS A 114 -6.12 -14.29 14.80
N ALA A 115 -5.69 -13.96 16.01
CA ALA A 115 -5.33 -12.58 16.34
C ALA A 115 -4.03 -12.13 15.64
N MET A 116 -4.08 -11.02 14.92
CA MET A 116 -2.89 -10.39 14.31
C MET A 116 -1.82 -10.01 15.35
N LYS A 117 -2.24 -9.62 16.56
CA LYS A 117 -1.37 -9.17 17.65
C LYS A 117 -0.41 -10.24 18.17
N SER A 118 -0.76 -11.53 18.05
CA SER A 118 0.08 -12.64 18.50
C SER A 118 0.78 -13.37 17.34
N ALA A 119 0.37 -13.11 16.10
CA ALA A 119 0.91 -13.75 14.91
C ALA A 119 2.20 -13.05 14.43
N ARG A 120 3.36 -13.64 14.73
CA ARG A 120 4.67 -13.13 14.26
C ARG A 120 4.92 -13.45 12.79
N LEU A 121 5.48 -12.49 12.04
CA LEU A 121 5.76 -12.65 10.61
C LEU A 121 6.67 -13.85 10.33
N GLU A 122 7.72 -14.06 11.15
CA GLU A 122 8.64 -15.20 11.00
C GLU A 122 7.99 -16.58 11.18
N LYS A 123 6.76 -16.63 11.74
CA LYS A 123 5.99 -17.87 11.94
C LYS A 123 4.87 -18.03 10.92
N THR A 124 4.44 -16.94 10.28
CA THR A 124 3.32 -16.95 9.33
C THR A 124 3.75 -16.81 7.89
N LEU A 125 4.90 -16.17 7.64
CA LEU A 125 5.38 -15.84 6.30
C LEU A 125 6.65 -16.62 5.94
N ALA A 126 6.77 -16.94 4.65
CA ALA A 126 7.96 -17.55 4.05
C ALA A 126 8.32 -16.84 2.75
N VAL A 127 9.61 -16.81 2.41
CA VAL A 127 10.10 -16.25 1.13
C VAL A 127 9.44 -16.97 -0.04
N GLY A 128 8.99 -16.20 -1.03
CA GLY A 128 8.21 -16.67 -2.17
C GLY A 128 6.71 -16.75 -1.90
N GLY A 129 6.27 -16.75 -0.63
CA GLY A 129 4.87 -16.77 -0.23
C GLY A 129 4.13 -15.49 -0.63
N ALA A 130 2.91 -15.68 -1.14
CA ALA A 130 1.97 -14.61 -1.43
C ALA A 130 0.74 -14.74 -0.53
N PHE A 131 0.15 -13.61 -0.17
CA PHE A 131 -0.98 -13.50 0.75
C PHE A 131 -1.73 -12.19 0.50
N THR A 132 -2.94 -12.05 1.05
CA THR A 132 -3.78 -10.87 0.85
C THR A 132 -4.02 -10.12 2.15
N HIS A 133 -4.40 -8.86 2.02
CA HIS A 133 -4.84 -7.99 3.10
C HIS A 133 -6.11 -7.28 2.66
N GLU A 134 -7.08 -7.19 3.56
CA GLU A 134 -8.33 -6.46 3.36
C GLU A 134 -8.43 -5.37 4.42
N TYR A 135 -8.82 -4.17 4.01
CA TYR A 135 -9.22 -3.10 4.92
C TYR A 135 -10.63 -2.61 4.54
N ASP A 136 -11.45 -2.43 5.58
CA ASP A 136 -12.87 -2.10 5.51
C ASP A 136 -13.72 -3.18 4.81
N PHE A 137 -14.49 -3.95 5.58
CA PHE A 137 -15.34 -5.01 5.02
C PHE A 137 -16.60 -4.48 4.32
N GLY A 138 -16.90 -3.18 4.43
CA GLY A 138 -18.01 -2.54 3.73
C GLY A 138 -17.60 -2.03 2.35
N THR A 139 -16.51 -1.25 2.28
CA THR A 139 -15.91 -0.75 1.02
C THR A 139 -14.49 -1.27 0.89
N THR A 140 -14.36 -2.55 0.56
CA THR A 140 -13.07 -3.25 0.69
C THR A 140 -12.01 -2.77 -0.28
N THR A 141 -10.90 -2.31 0.29
CA THR A 141 -9.64 -2.18 -0.44
C THR A 141 -8.80 -3.42 -0.15
N GLU A 142 -8.62 -4.26 -1.16
CA GLU A 142 -7.78 -5.46 -1.09
C GLU A 142 -6.36 -5.17 -1.59
N LEU A 143 -5.35 -5.65 -0.86
CA LEU A 143 -3.94 -5.62 -1.24
C LEU A 143 -3.41 -7.04 -1.45
N LYS A 144 -2.55 -7.20 -2.47
CA LYS A 144 -1.75 -8.40 -2.69
C LYS A 144 -0.34 -8.18 -2.16
N LEU A 145 0.13 -9.10 -1.34
CA LEU A 145 1.46 -9.06 -0.74
C LEU A 145 2.28 -10.28 -1.12
N LYS A 146 3.60 -10.08 -1.27
CA LYS A 146 4.56 -11.15 -1.52
C LYS A 146 5.85 -10.93 -0.77
N VAL A 147 6.35 -11.99 -0.11
CA VAL A 147 7.70 -11.99 0.45
C VAL A 147 8.69 -12.27 -0.70
N VAL A 148 9.36 -11.24 -1.19
CA VAL A 148 10.25 -11.36 -2.36
C VAL A 148 11.69 -11.70 -1.99
N GLY A 149 12.05 -11.53 -0.72
CA GLY A 149 13.37 -11.90 -0.21
C GLY A 149 13.46 -11.73 1.30
N GLU A 150 14.59 -12.17 1.84
CA GLU A 150 14.96 -11.92 3.23
C GLU A 150 16.47 -11.72 3.35
N ARG A 151 16.89 -11.06 4.42
CA ARG A 151 18.32 -10.89 4.73
C ARG A 151 18.54 -10.63 6.21
N MET A 152 19.79 -10.76 6.64
CA MET A 152 20.25 -10.17 7.91
C MET A 152 20.65 -8.71 7.67
N GLY A 153 20.24 -7.81 8.58
CA GLY A 153 20.53 -6.39 8.46
C GLY A 153 20.47 -5.65 9.78
N THR A 154 21.07 -4.45 9.82
CA THR A 154 21.07 -3.61 11.02
C THR A 154 20.09 -2.46 10.87
N ARG A 155 19.08 -2.38 11.73
CA ARG A 155 18.03 -1.36 11.66
C ARG A 155 17.66 -0.79 13.03
N PRO A 156 17.13 0.44 13.09
CA PRO A 156 16.41 0.91 14.26
C PRO A 156 15.28 -0.07 14.60
N LYS A 157 15.32 -0.62 15.81
CA LYS A 157 14.48 -1.73 16.25
C LYS A 157 12.99 -1.49 15.95
N GLY A 158 12.35 -2.45 15.29
CA GLY A 158 10.89 -2.50 15.11
C GLY A 158 10.28 -1.50 14.13
N LYS A 159 11.08 -0.81 13.31
CA LYS A 159 10.58 0.12 12.28
C LYS A 159 10.47 -0.54 10.92
N VAL A 160 9.33 -0.34 10.25
CA VAL A 160 9.15 -0.65 8.83
C VAL A 160 9.90 0.42 8.02
N ARG A 161 10.54 0.03 6.91
CA ARG A 161 11.14 0.96 5.94
C ARG A 161 10.40 0.88 4.63
N LEU A 162 10.00 2.03 4.12
CA LEU A 162 9.62 2.17 2.73
C LEU A 162 10.91 2.16 1.88
N LEU A 163 11.03 1.17 1.00
CA LEU A 163 12.19 0.99 0.12
C LEU A 163 11.96 1.67 -1.23
N ALA A 164 10.78 1.47 -1.79
CA ALA A 164 10.36 2.04 -3.06
C ALA A 164 8.83 2.17 -3.09
N ARG A 165 8.32 3.09 -3.91
CA ARG A 165 6.88 3.28 -4.16
C ARG A 165 6.67 3.78 -5.58
N ASN A 166 5.54 3.41 -6.18
CA ASN A 166 5.12 3.94 -7.46
C ASN A 166 4.97 5.46 -7.41
N TYR A 167 5.28 6.13 -8.51
CA TYR A 167 4.81 7.49 -8.73
C TYR A 167 3.29 7.50 -8.82
N ALA A 168 2.66 8.60 -8.40
CA ALA A 168 1.22 8.76 -8.44
C ALA A 168 0.72 8.53 -9.88
N PRO A 169 -0.30 7.66 -10.09
CA PRO A 169 -0.87 7.46 -11.41
C PRO A 169 -1.31 8.77 -12.04
N ASP A 170 -1.16 8.84 -13.36
CA ASP A 170 -1.45 10.01 -14.16
C ASP A 170 -2.86 9.90 -14.75
N LEU A 171 -3.87 10.04 -13.88
CA LEU A 171 -5.27 10.14 -14.32
C LEU A 171 -5.51 11.51 -14.94
N ARG A 172 -6.26 11.53 -16.03
CA ARG A 172 -6.56 12.75 -16.80
C ARG A 172 -8.02 13.14 -16.62
N CYS A 173 -8.27 14.43 -16.50
CA CYS A 173 -9.61 15.00 -16.41
C CYS A 173 -10.46 14.52 -17.58
N LYS A 174 -11.65 14.00 -17.27
CA LYS A 174 -12.59 13.48 -18.26
C LYS A 174 -13.04 14.54 -19.29
N VAL A 175 -13.00 15.81 -18.94
CA VAL A 175 -13.47 16.92 -19.79
C VAL A 175 -12.37 17.45 -20.71
N CYS A 176 -11.22 17.82 -20.16
CA CYS A 176 -10.17 18.53 -20.91
C CYS A 176 -8.87 17.74 -21.12
N GLY A 177 -8.70 16.58 -20.46
CA GLY A 177 -7.47 15.79 -20.55
C GLY A 177 -6.26 16.33 -19.76
N ALA A 178 -6.39 17.45 -19.06
CA ALA A 178 -5.38 17.93 -18.11
C ALA A 178 -5.19 16.93 -16.96
N PRO A 179 -4.09 16.98 -16.19
CA PRO A 179 -3.94 16.17 -14.98
C PRO A 179 -5.15 16.32 -14.04
N ALA A 180 -5.65 15.19 -13.55
CA ALA A 180 -6.74 15.18 -12.58
C ALA A 180 -6.19 15.37 -11.16
N GLU A 181 -6.97 16.06 -10.34
CA GLU A 181 -6.70 16.33 -8.93
C GLU A 181 -7.78 15.72 -8.03
N ASP A 182 -8.99 15.49 -8.57
CA ASP A 182 -10.12 14.96 -7.83
C ASP A 182 -10.77 13.78 -8.55
N LEU A 183 -11.48 12.97 -7.77
CA LEU A 183 -12.38 11.93 -8.21
C LEU A 183 -13.81 12.29 -7.78
N TYR A 184 -14.75 12.17 -8.70
CA TYR A 184 -16.17 12.22 -8.35
C TYR A 184 -16.64 10.83 -7.90
N VAL A 185 -17.08 10.72 -6.66
CA VAL A 185 -17.28 9.42 -5.97
C VAL A 185 -18.72 8.92 -5.92
N TYR A 186 -19.68 9.70 -6.44
CA TYR A 186 -21.08 9.27 -6.55
C TYR A 186 -21.38 8.53 -7.86
N GLU A 187 -20.38 8.38 -8.73
CA GLU A 187 -20.44 7.58 -9.95
C GLU A 187 -19.47 6.38 -9.85
N TYR A 188 -19.86 5.23 -10.42
CA TYR A 188 -19.03 4.04 -10.47
C TYR A 188 -18.84 3.56 -11.92
N PRO A 189 -17.59 3.42 -12.41
CA PRO A 189 -16.33 3.77 -11.74
C PRO A 189 -16.21 5.28 -11.48
N CYS A 190 -15.45 5.66 -10.43
CA CYS A 190 -15.20 7.06 -10.12
C CYS A 190 -14.55 7.78 -11.31
N GLU A 191 -14.98 9.00 -11.57
CA GLU A 191 -14.51 9.77 -12.72
C GLU A 191 -13.50 10.84 -12.31
N PRO A 192 -12.34 10.93 -12.97
CA PRO A 192 -11.32 11.93 -12.65
C PRO A 192 -11.60 13.30 -13.25
N TYR A 193 -11.41 14.35 -12.46
CA TYR A 193 -11.53 15.75 -12.87
C TYR A 193 -10.31 16.57 -12.43
N CYS A 194 -9.96 17.59 -13.20
CA CYS A 194 -9.12 18.68 -12.68
C CYS A 194 -9.99 19.56 -11.78
N GLU A 195 -9.35 20.33 -10.89
CA GLU A 195 -10.02 21.19 -9.90
C GLU A 195 -11.15 22.04 -10.53
N GLU A 196 -10.85 22.76 -11.63
CA GLU A 196 -11.82 23.64 -12.31
C GLU A 196 -13.08 22.91 -12.78
N HIS A 197 -12.94 21.82 -13.54
CA HIS A 197 -14.10 21.08 -14.08
C HIS A 197 -14.84 20.29 -13.02
N GLY A 198 -14.15 19.83 -11.97
CA GLY A 198 -14.80 19.20 -10.82
C GLY A 198 -15.72 20.20 -10.12
N MET A 199 -15.17 21.36 -9.76
CA MET A 199 -15.89 22.42 -9.06
C MET A 199 -17.02 23.03 -9.88
N ASP A 200 -16.83 23.28 -11.18
CA ASP A 200 -17.88 23.82 -12.07
C ASP A 200 -19.09 22.87 -12.15
N LYS A 201 -18.84 21.55 -12.21
CA LYS A 201 -19.90 20.55 -12.41
C LYS A 201 -20.60 20.14 -11.12
N TYR A 202 -19.86 19.99 -10.03
CA TYR A 202 -20.36 19.37 -8.79
C TYR A 202 -20.23 20.25 -7.55
N GLY A 203 -19.53 21.40 -7.64
CA GLY A 203 -19.12 22.15 -6.45
C GLY A 203 -18.22 21.31 -5.54
N GLU A 204 -18.33 21.49 -4.22
CA GLU A 204 -17.57 20.69 -3.24
C GLU A 204 -18.19 19.30 -2.97
N GLU A 205 -19.39 19.01 -3.50
CA GLU A 205 -20.11 17.80 -3.15
C GLU A 205 -19.65 16.60 -3.99
N GLY A 206 -19.24 15.53 -3.30
CA GLY A 206 -18.87 14.26 -3.95
C GLY A 206 -17.51 14.27 -4.65
N LEU A 207 -16.69 15.30 -4.48
CA LEU A 207 -15.28 15.31 -4.90
C LEU A 207 -14.39 14.84 -3.74
N LEU A 208 -13.54 13.86 -4.01
CA LEU A 208 -12.43 13.49 -3.14
C LEU A 208 -11.10 13.68 -3.87
N PRO A 209 -10.03 14.08 -3.17
CA PRO A 209 -8.73 14.26 -3.79
C PRO A 209 -8.21 12.92 -4.33
N LEU A 210 -7.65 12.97 -5.53
CA LEU A 210 -6.91 11.87 -6.13
C LEU A 210 -5.54 11.74 -5.46
N VAL A 211 -5.36 10.65 -4.71
CA VAL A 211 -4.13 10.38 -3.95
C VAL A 211 -3.42 9.11 -4.42
N ASN A 212 -2.13 9.00 -4.11
CA ASN A 212 -1.30 7.86 -4.49
C ASN A 212 -1.58 6.61 -3.63
N SER A 213 -2.82 6.14 -3.61
CA SER A 213 -3.28 4.98 -2.84
C SER A 213 -4.33 4.18 -3.62
N PRO A 214 -4.36 2.84 -3.48
CA PRO A 214 -5.45 2.03 -4.01
C PRO A 214 -6.81 2.26 -3.33
N ARG A 215 -6.85 3.02 -2.22
CA ARG A 215 -8.10 3.43 -1.54
C ARG A 215 -8.63 4.81 -1.99
N THR A 216 -7.98 5.44 -2.97
CA THR A 216 -8.45 6.74 -3.48
C THR A 216 -9.90 6.64 -3.97
N GLY A 217 -10.74 7.63 -3.62
CA GLY A 217 -12.17 7.63 -3.97
C GLY A 217 -13.09 6.86 -3.01
N GLU A 218 -12.56 6.16 -2.01
CA GLU A 218 -13.37 5.33 -1.10
C GLU A 218 -13.49 5.97 0.30
N CYS A 219 -14.68 5.91 0.89
CA CYS A 219 -14.96 6.24 2.30
C CYS A 219 -14.36 7.58 2.80
N GLY A 220 -14.32 8.60 1.94
CA GLY A 220 -13.76 9.91 2.28
C GLY A 220 -12.24 9.92 2.48
N TYR A 221 -11.53 8.90 2.00
CA TYR A 221 -10.08 8.79 2.14
C TYR A 221 -9.36 9.88 1.33
N THR A 222 -8.53 10.67 2.01
CA THR A 222 -7.80 11.82 1.43
C THR A 222 -6.27 11.65 1.49
N GLY A 223 -5.79 10.42 1.66
CA GLY A 223 -4.37 10.12 1.78
C GLY A 223 -3.92 9.87 3.23
N PRO A 224 -2.61 9.63 3.45
CA PRO A 224 -2.07 9.35 4.77
C PRO A 224 -2.17 10.58 5.69
N PHE A 225 -2.56 10.35 6.96
CA PHE A 225 -2.56 11.40 7.99
C PHE A 225 -1.16 11.86 8.40
N ASP A 226 -0.18 10.95 8.37
CA ASP A 226 1.22 11.29 8.59
C ASP A 226 1.81 11.85 7.30
N GLU A 227 1.99 13.17 7.26
CA GLU A 227 2.57 13.89 6.11
C GLU A 227 3.96 13.35 5.69
N SER A 228 4.71 12.71 6.60
CA SER A 228 5.99 12.09 6.24
C SER A 228 5.87 10.83 5.37
N LEU A 229 4.65 10.26 5.28
CA LEU A 229 4.33 9.11 4.42
C LEU A 229 3.67 9.53 3.09
N ARG A 230 3.36 10.82 2.90
CA ARG A 230 2.76 11.33 1.66
C ARG A 230 3.80 11.33 0.53
N PHE A 231 3.39 10.80 -0.63
CA PHE A 231 4.24 10.72 -1.82
C PHE A 231 3.38 10.81 -3.08
N GLU A 232 3.18 12.04 -3.56
CA GLU A 232 2.32 12.37 -4.70
C GLU A 232 3.11 12.77 -5.96
N GLU A 233 4.43 12.52 -5.98
CA GLU A 233 5.27 12.79 -7.15
C GLU A 233 4.75 12.04 -8.38
N LYS A 234 4.73 12.71 -9.54
CA LYS A 234 4.40 12.13 -10.85
C LYS A 234 5.67 11.61 -11.52
N THR A 235 5.52 10.70 -12.48
CA THR A 235 6.66 10.16 -13.25
C THR A 235 7.40 11.30 -13.96
N PRO A 236 8.72 11.50 -13.72
CA PRO A 236 9.50 12.51 -14.40
C PRO A 236 9.46 12.34 -15.93
N GLY A 237 9.13 13.40 -16.66
CA GLY A 237 9.05 13.39 -18.13
C GLY A 237 7.64 13.20 -18.73
N ASN A 238 6.60 13.03 -17.91
CA ASN A 238 5.19 13.05 -18.35
C ASN A 238 4.55 14.46 -18.29
N GLN A 239 5.37 15.49 -18.07
CA GLN A 239 4.97 16.91 -18.13
C GLN A 239 5.26 17.48 -19.53
N GLU A 240 4.51 17.03 -20.53
CA GLU A 240 4.35 17.73 -21.81
C GLU A 240 2.85 17.89 -22.10
#